data_AF-A0A9E4BCM8-F1
#
_entry.id   AF-A0A9E4BCM8-F1
#
_cell.length_a   1.000
_cell.length_b   1.000
_cell.length_c   1.000
_cell.angle_alpha   90.00
_cell.angle_beta   90.00
_cell.angle_gamma   90.00
#
_symmetry.space_group_name_H-M   'P 1'
#
loop_
_entity.id
_entity.type
_entity.pdbx_description
1 polymer ?
#
loop_
_entity_poly.entity_id
_entity_poly.type
_entity_poly.pdbx_seq_one_letter_code
_entity_poly.pdbx_strand_id
1 'polypeptide(L)'
;MRVRFGLHRDGFDPTLPRSTVGEVTAGPRQFLELLESDLGIPPIGTHPSEELTLYRACLEELDDFGRFYNQSFQVDPVAVARTLCDWRHEWYLQGWDGGFPSAAGQRLDDMAAVETLAASLVPACVGQRLRTILERLESQRVQLDEVELLDHVDDLPLMWRRLIGHFDCRSVT
;
A
#
# COMPACT_ATOMS: atom_id res chain seq x y z
N MET A 1 3.33 7.95 -22.28
CA MET A 1 2.92 6.53 -22.28
C MET A 1 1.49 6.40 -21.77
N ARG A 2 0.75 5.36 -22.18
CA ARG A 2 -0.60 5.04 -21.69
C ARG A 2 -0.59 3.76 -20.85
N VAL A 3 -1.27 3.77 -19.71
CA VAL A 3 -1.41 2.59 -18.84
C VAL A 3 -2.86 2.16 -18.77
N ARG A 4 -3.13 0.88 -19.03
CA ARG A 4 -4.42 0.23 -18.79
C ARG A 4 -4.38 -0.43 -17.44
N PHE A 5 -5.08 0.14 -16.47
CA PHE A 5 -5.00 -0.24 -15.08
C PHE A 5 -6.24 -1.03 -14.63
N GLY A 6 -6.02 -2.14 -13.93
CA GLY A 6 -7.09 -2.84 -13.21
C GLY A 6 -6.56 -3.62 -12.01
N LEU A 7 -7.35 -3.70 -10.94
CA LEU A 7 -6.96 -4.26 -9.64
C LEU A 7 -6.48 -5.71 -9.72
N HIS A 8 -6.97 -6.48 -10.69
CA HIS A 8 -6.68 -7.91 -10.85
C HIS A 8 -5.70 -8.22 -11.98
N ARG A 9 -4.99 -7.21 -12.52
CA ARG A 9 -4.11 -7.35 -13.69
C ARG A 9 -2.67 -7.76 -13.38
N ASP A 10 -2.29 -7.87 -12.11
CA ASP A 10 -0.96 -8.43 -11.74
C ASP A 10 -0.89 -9.96 -11.86
N GLY A 11 -2.04 -10.61 -12.07
CA GLY A 11 -2.16 -12.05 -12.25
C GLY A 11 -1.97 -12.51 -13.70
N PHE A 12 -2.30 -13.78 -13.95
CA PHE A 12 -2.28 -14.34 -15.30
C PHE A 12 -3.36 -13.69 -16.17
N ASP A 13 -2.95 -13.01 -17.24
CA ASP A 13 -3.86 -12.53 -18.28
C ASP A 13 -3.92 -13.54 -19.43
N PRO A 14 -5.05 -14.23 -19.65
CA PRO A 14 -5.21 -15.18 -20.75
C PRO A 14 -5.31 -14.51 -22.12
N THR A 15 -5.44 -13.17 -22.17
CA THR A 15 -5.51 -12.45 -23.44
C THR A 15 -4.14 -12.39 -24.10
N LEU A 16 -4.11 -12.56 -25.43
CA LEU A 16 -2.87 -12.47 -26.19
C LEU A 16 -2.26 -11.06 -26.01
N PRO A 17 -0.95 -10.94 -25.72
CA PRO A 17 -0.31 -9.65 -25.56
C PRO A 17 -0.52 -8.82 -26.84
N ARG A 18 -1.19 -7.68 -26.71
CA ARG A 18 -1.20 -6.67 -27.77
C ARG A 18 0.01 -5.79 -27.56
N SER A 19 1.04 -5.97 -28.37
CA SER A 19 2.20 -5.10 -28.37
C SER A 19 1.88 -3.82 -29.13
N THR A 20 1.23 -2.87 -28.46
CA THR A 20 1.11 -1.49 -28.95
C THR A 20 2.26 -0.69 -28.35
N VAL A 21 3.03 0.02 -29.18
CA VAL A 21 4.09 0.89 -28.69
C VAL A 21 3.48 1.99 -27.81
N GLY A 22 4.01 2.14 -26.60
CA GLY A 22 3.57 3.16 -25.64
C GLY A 22 2.32 2.80 -24.83
N GLU A 23 1.87 1.54 -24.86
CA GLU A 23 0.77 1.02 -24.03
C GLU A 23 1.26 -0.10 -23.10
N VAL A 24 0.89 -0.02 -21.82
CA VAL A 24 1.17 -1.07 -20.82
C VAL A 24 -0.12 -1.44 -20.11
N THR A 25 -0.42 -2.74 -19.99
CA THR A 25 -1.47 -3.22 -19.08
C THR A 25 -0.83 -3.58 -17.76
N ALA A 26 -1.31 -3.00 -16.67
CA ALA A 26 -0.72 -3.14 -15.35
C ALA A 26 -1.76 -3.37 -14.26
N GLY A 27 -1.43 -4.26 -13.31
CA GLY A 27 -2.09 -4.28 -12.01
C GLY A 27 -1.45 -3.33 -11.00
N PRO A 28 -1.97 -3.30 -9.76
CA PRO A 28 -1.43 -2.50 -8.65
C PRO A 28 0.09 -2.55 -8.49
N ARG A 29 0.68 -3.74 -8.46
CA ARG A 29 2.12 -3.93 -8.26
C ARG A 29 2.92 -3.41 -9.45
N GLN A 30 2.54 -3.80 -10.67
CA GLN A 30 3.23 -3.35 -11.88
C GLN A 30 3.13 -1.82 -12.07
N PHE A 31 1.98 -1.24 -11.74
CA PHE A 31 1.78 0.20 -11.85
C PHE A 31 2.61 0.97 -10.82
N LEU A 32 2.68 0.49 -9.58
CA LEU A 32 3.59 1.03 -8.57
C LEU A 32 5.04 0.97 -9.03
N GLU A 33 5.53 -0.20 -9.44
CA GLU A 33 6.92 -0.40 -9.87
C GLU A 33 7.30 0.52 -11.04
N LEU A 34 6.37 0.73 -11.99
CA LEU A 34 6.54 1.66 -13.10
C LEU A 34 6.73 3.11 -12.61
N LEU A 35 5.83 3.60 -11.75
CA LEU A 35 5.89 4.97 -11.24
C LEU A 35 7.11 5.19 -10.34
N GLU A 36 7.46 4.21 -9.51
CA GLU A 36 8.67 4.25 -8.69
C GLU A 36 9.92 4.36 -9.55
N SER A 37 10.01 3.56 -10.62
CA SER A 37 11.11 3.65 -11.59
C SER A 37 11.20 5.03 -12.24
N ASP A 38 10.07 5.57 -12.71
CA ASP A 38 10.02 6.90 -13.34
C ASP A 38 10.43 8.03 -12.38
N LEU A 39 10.11 7.89 -11.10
CA LEU A 39 10.42 8.86 -10.04
C LEU A 39 11.78 8.61 -9.35
N GLY A 40 12.53 7.59 -9.79
CA GLY A 40 13.80 7.21 -9.17
C GLY A 40 13.67 6.75 -7.71
N ILE A 41 12.49 6.25 -7.31
CA ILE A 41 12.25 5.65 -6.00
C ILE A 41 12.84 4.23 -6.02
N PRO A 42 13.75 3.88 -5.09
CA PRO A 42 14.34 2.56 -5.07
C PRO A 42 13.28 1.49 -4.77
N PRO A 43 13.34 0.33 -5.44
CA PRO A 43 12.38 -0.75 -5.20
C PRO A 43 12.53 -1.29 -3.79
N ILE A 44 11.40 -1.65 -3.19
CA ILE A 44 11.36 -2.32 -1.89
C ILE A 44 11.58 -3.81 -2.13
N GLY A 45 12.77 -4.30 -1.80
CA GLY A 45 13.21 -5.67 -2.07
C GLY A 45 12.77 -6.72 -1.03
N THR A 46 11.67 -6.52 -0.30
CA THR A 46 11.32 -7.42 0.82
C THR A 46 10.20 -8.38 0.47
N HIS A 47 10.34 -9.61 0.97
CA HIS A 47 9.33 -10.65 0.81
C HIS A 47 8.23 -10.50 1.87
N PRO A 48 6.95 -10.85 1.58
CA PRO A 48 5.86 -10.73 2.56
C PRO A 48 6.11 -11.45 3.90
N SER A 49 6.89 -12.54 3.89
CA SER A 49 7.29 -13.26 5.10
C SER A 49 8.23 -12.45 6.01
N GLU A 50 9.09 -11.62 5.42
CA GLU A 50 10.02 -10.76 6.14
C GLU A 50 9.26 -9.60 6.81
N GLU A 51 8.33 -8.97 6.09
CA GLU A 51 7.46 -7.92 6.64
C GLU A 51 6.69 -8.41 7.87
N LEU A 52 6.02 -9.56 7.77
CA LEU A 52 5.28 -10.14 8.89
C LEU A 52 6.19 -10.45 10.09
N THR A 53 7.42 -10.90 9.83
CA THR A 53 8.40 -11.20 10.88
C THR A 53 8.83 -9.93 11.61
N LEU A 54 9.15 -8.86 10.87
CA LEU A 54 9.54 -7.57 11.42
C LEU A 54 8.38 -6.90 12.17
N TYR A 55 7.16 -6.98 11.64
CA TYR A 55 5.98 -6.43 12.31
C TYR A 55 5.65 -7.19 13.60
N ARG A 56 5.78 -8.52 13.60
CA ARG A 56 5.66 -9.33 14.82
C ARG A 56 6.70 -8.94 15.87
N ALA A 57 7.95 -8.68 15.47
CA ALA A 57 8.98 -8.22 16.38
C ALA A 57 8.64 -6.85 17.01
N CYS A 58 8.05 -5.93 16.24
CA CYS A 58 7.57 -4.64 16.77
C CYS A 58 6.47 -4.82 17.83
N LEU A 59 5.53 -5.75 17.59
CA LEU A 59 4.50 -6.08 18.58
C LEU A 59 5.11 -6.71 19.84
N GLU A 60 6.04 -7.64 19.69
CA GLU A 60 6.71 -8.32 20.79
C GLU A 60 7.51 -7.33 21.67
N GLU A 61 8.16 -6.35 21.05
CA GLU A 61 8.95 -5.33 21.78
C GLU A 61 8.09 -4.34 22.57
N LEU A 62 6.87 -4.08 22.11
CA LEU A 62 5.92 -3.17 22.77
C LEU A 62 4.87 -3.88 23.62
N ASP A 63 4.89 -5.22 23.65
CA ASP A 63 3.93 -6.03 24.37
C ASP A 63 4.09 -5.84 25.88
N ASP A 64 2.98 -5.51 26.53
CA ASP A 64 2.85 -5.44 27.97
C ASP A 64 1.41 -5.83 28.35
N PHE A 65 1.15 -6.06 29.64
CA PHE A 65 -0.18 -6.47 30.12
C PHE A 65 -1.30 -5.45 29.85
N GLY A 66 -0.96 -4.21 29.46
CA GLY A 66 -1.90 -3.14 29.12
C GLY A 66 -2.28 -3.10 27.64
N ARG A 67 -1.54 -3.77 26.74
CA ARG A 67 -1.84 -3.79 25.30
C ARG A 67 -3.11 -4.57 25.00
N PHE A 68 -3.96 -4.01 24.13
CA PHE A 68 -5.21 -4.68 23.76
C PHE A 68 -4.99 -6.07 23.11
N TYR A 69 -3.82 -6.28 22.48
CA TYR A 69 -3.50 -7.53 21.79
C TYR A 69 -2.74 -8.53 22.66
N ASN A 70 -2.31 -8.15 23.87
CA ASN A 70 -1.44 -8.98 24.73
C ASN A 70 -1.97 -10.40 24.91
N GLN A 71 -3.21 -10.55 25.40
CA GLN A 71 -3.79 -11.87 25.69
C GLN A 71 -3.83 -12.78 24.47
N SER A 72 -4.19 -12.23 23.29
CA SER A 72 -4.21 -12.98 22.05
C SER A 72 -2.80 -13.29 21.54
N PHE A 73 -1.87 -12.36 21.74
CA PHE A 73 -0.48 -12.49 21.29
C PHE A 73 0.23 -13.61 22.04
N GLN A 74 -0.05 -13.79 23.34
CA GLN A 74 0.47 -14.92 24.12
C GLN A 74 -0.05 -16.29 23.66
N VAL A 75 -1.22 -16.33 22.99
CA VAL A 75 -1.81 -17.57 22.46
C VAL A 75 -1.27 -17.89 21.07
N ASP A 76 -1.27 -16.91 20.16
CA ASP A 76 -0.78 -17.06 18.79
C ASP A 76 -0.15 -15.74 18.27
N PRO A 77 1.15 -15.54 18.47
CA PRO A 77 1.85 -14.34 18.01
C PRO A 77 1.76 -14.12 16.50
N VAL A 78 1.72 -15.21 15.72
CA VAL A 78 1.76 -15.15 14.25
C VAL A 78 0.40 -14.72 13.70
N ALA A 79 -0.69 -15.31 14.20
CA ALA A 79 -2.04 -14.93 13.79
C ALA A 79 -2.38 -13.48 14.18
N VAL A 80 -1.96 -13.05 15.38
CA VAL A 80 -2.15 -11.66 15.82
C VAL A 80 -1.34 -10.71 14.96
N ALA A 81 -0.05 -10.98 14.75
CA ALA A 81 0.79 -10.13 13.90
C ALA A 81 0.22 -10.00 12.49
N ARG A 82 -0.28 -11.10 11.89
CA ARG A 82 -0.91 -11.06 10.58
C ARG A 82 -2.14 -10.16 10.57
N THR A 83 -3.05 -10.38 11.51
CA THR A 83 -4.29 -9.61 11.60
C THR A 83 -4.02 -8.11 11.74
N LEU A 84 -3.08 -7.73 12.61
CA LEU A 84 -2.76 -6.32 12.85
C LEU A 84 -1.94 -5.69 11.71
N CYS A 85 -1.11 -6.48 11.02
CA CYS A 85 -0.40 -6.05 9.82
C CYS A 85 -1.38 -5.79 8.67
N ASP A 86 -2.38 -6.66 8.48
CA ASP A 86 -3.44 -6.48 7.49
C ASP A 86 -4.24 -5.20 7.76
N TRP A 87 -4.52 -4.89 9.04
CA TRP A 87 -5.17 -3.64 9.43
C TRP A 87 -4.33 -2.42 9.05
N ARG A 88 -3.03 -2.47 9.37
CA ARG A 88 -2.07 -1.43 8.98
C ARG A 88 -2.11 -1.20 7.47
N HIS A 89 -2.02 -2.27 6.67
CA HIS A 89 -2.06 -2.16 5.20
C HIS A 89 -3.34 -1.52 4.70
N GLU A 90 -4.49 -1.98 5.19
CA GLU A 90 -5.80 -1.45 4.79
C GLU A 90 -5.93 0.03 5.16
N TRP A 91 -5.56 0.41 6.39
CA TRP A 91 -5.63 1.81 6.82
C TRP A 91 -4.74 2.70 5.97
N TYR A 92 -3.51 2.28 5.67
CA TYR A 92 -2.63 3.03 4.77
C TYR A 92 -3.22 3.13 3.36
N LEU A 93 -3.86 2.09 2.83
CA LEU A 93 -4.58 2.13 1.54
C LEU A 93 -5.79 3.07 1.55
N GLN A 94 -6.41 3.26 2.71
CA GLN A 94 -7.47 4.24 2.95
C GLN A 94 -6.97 5.62 3.40
N GLY A 95 -5.65 5.85 3.34
CA GLY A 95 -5.05 7.17 3.56
C GLY A 95 -4.72 7.52 5.02
N TRP A 96 -4.72 6.55 5.94
CA TRP A 96 -4.20 6.73 7.29
C TRP A 96 -2.71 7.08 7.26
N ASP A 97 -2.27 8.05 8.05
CA ASP A 97 -0.89 8.57 8.02
C ASP A 97 0.06 7.95 9.04
N GLY A 98 -0.44 7.16 10.00
CA GLY A 98 0.31 6.58 11.11
C GLY A 98 -0.11 7.13 12.47
N GLY A 99 -0.97 8.14 12.52
CA GLY A 99 -1.51 8.72 13.76
C GLY A 99 -3.03 8.65 13.84
N PHE A 100 -3.56 8.82 15.05
CA PHE A 100 -4.99 9.00 15.30
C PHE A 100 -5.24 10.31 16.05
N PRO A 101 -6.45 10.91 15.92
CA PRO A 101 -6.84 12.03 16.75
C PRO A 101 -6.73 11.70 18.24
N SER A 102 -6.54 12.72 19.09
CA SER A 102 -6.59 12.52 20.53
C SER A 102 -7.94 11.93 20.96
N ALA A 103 -7.90 11.03 21.94
CA ALA A 103 -9.07 10.30 22.44
C ALA A 103 -9.75 9.36 21.43
N ALA A 104 -9.00 8.84 20.45
CA ALA A 104 -9.46 7.76 19.56
C ALA A 104 -9.72 6.42 20.30
N GLY A 105 -9.16 6.28 21.51
CA GLY A 105 -9.36 5.16 22.41
C GLY A 105 -8.16 4.21 22.43
N GLN A 106 -8.00 3.52 23.56
CA GLN A 106 -6.79 2.76 23.89
C GLN A 106 -6.30 1.82 22.78
N ARG A 107 -7.22 1.14 22.08
CA ARG A 107 -6.87 0.22 21.00
C ARG A 107 -6.18 0.92 19.82
N LEU A 108 -6.62 2.12 19.47
CA LEU A 108 -6.02 2.91 18.39
C LEU A 108 -4.73 3.58 18.86
N ASP A 109 -4.67 4.00 20.12
CA ASP A 109 -3.43 4.51 20.73
C ASP A 109 -2.33 3.45 20.75
N ASP A 110 -2.68 2.20 21.08
CA ASP A 110 -1.77 1.05 21.00
C ASP A 110 -1.26 0.81 19.57
N MET A 111 -2.14 0.90 18.56
CA MET A 111 -1.73 0.74 17.16
C MET A 111 -0.82 1.88 16.69
N ALA A 112 -1.07 3.12 17.10
CA ALA A 112 -0.18 4.25 16.79
C ALA A 112 1.19 4.11 17.46
N ALA A 113 1.24 3.58 18.69
CA ALA A 113 2.51 3.27 19.35
C ALA A 113 3.30 2.21 18.58
N VAL A 114 2.63 1.15 18.11
CA VAL A 114 3.25 0.12 17.26
C VAL A 114 3.74 0.72 15.94
N GLU A 115 2.95 1.58 15.30
CA GLU A 115 3.35 2.20 14.03
C GLU A 115 4.57 3.10 14.19
N THR A 116 4.70 3.80 15.31
CA THR A 116 5.89 4.64 15.58
C THR A 116 7.19 3.83 15.49
N LEU A 117 7.18 2.59 16.00
CA LEU A 117 8.31 1.68 15.87
C LEU A 117 8.40 1.07 14.46
N ALA A 118 7.27 0.56 13.96
CA ALA A 118 7.19 -0.13 12.68
C ALA A 118 7.60 0.74 11.48
N ALA A 119 7.34 2.05 11.51
CA ALA A 119 7.71 2.98 10.45
C ALA A 119 9.22 3.00 10.14
N SER A 120 10.06 2.60 11.10
CA SER A 120 11.53 2.56 10.94
C SER A 120 12.09 1.16 10.65
N LEU A 121 11.33 0.10 10.94
CA LEU A 121 11.80 -1.29 10.88
C LEU A 121 11.12 -2.11 9.79
N VAL A 122 9.84 -1.83 9.54
CA VAL A 122 8.99 -2.61 8.66
C VAL A 122 8.97 -1.94 7.28
N PRO A 123 9.21 -2.70 6.20
CA PRO A 123 9.15 -2.18 4.85
C PRO A 123 7.82 -1.46 4.55
N ALA A 124 7.89 -0.46 3.67
CA ALA A 124 6.70 0.31 3.35
C ALA A 124 5.68 -0.54 2.59
N CYS A 125 4.46 -0.60 3.11
CA CYS A 125 3.34 -1.28 2.45
C CYS A 125 2.84 -0.47 1.24
N VAL A 126 1.90 -1.04 0.47
CA VAL A 126 1.35 -0.40 -0.74
C VAL A 126 0.83 1.01 -0.49
N GLY A 127 0.05 1.23 0.59
CA GLY A 127 -0.48 2.56 0.89
C GLY A 127 0.59 3.60 1.23
N GLN A 128 1.70 3.17 1.87
CA GLN A 128 2.85 4.04 2.14
C GLN A 128 3.62 4.37 0.85
N ARG A 129 3.83 3.36 -0.01
CA ARG A 129 4.45 3.57 -1.34
C ARG A 129 3.64 4.54 -2.19
N LEU A 130 2.32 4.39 -2.22
CA LEU A 130 1.40 5.31 -2.90
C LEU A 130 1.54 6.74 -2.38
N ARG A 131 1.67 6.92 -1.05
CA ARG A 131 1.92 8.24 -0.47
C ARG A 131 3.23 8.84 -0.95
N THR A 132 4.32 8.08 -0.90
CA THR A 132 5.64 8.56 -1.36
C THR A 132 5.59 8.97 -2.83
N ILE A 133 4.87 8.21 -3.68
CA ILE A 133 4.66 8.57 -5.09
C ILE A 133 3.88 9.89 -5.20
N LEU A 134 2.74 10.01 -4.50
CA LEU A 134 1.92 11.22 -4.50
C LEU A 134 2.73 12.47 -4.10
N GLU A 135 3.55 12.37 -3.04
CA GLU A 135 4.44 13.44 -2.60
C GLU A 135 5.49 13.81 -3.66
N ARG A 136 6.05 12.83 -4.36
CA ARG A 136 7.03 13.07 -5.44
C ARG A 136 6.38 13.73 -6.67
N LEU A 137 5.15 13.34 -7.00
CA LEU A 137 4.38 13.92 -8.11
C LEU A 137 4.05 15.41 -7.93
N GLU A 138 4.15 15.96 -6.71
CA GLU A 138 4.01 17.40 -6.47
C GLU A 138 5.15 18.22 -7.10
N SER A 139 6.32 17.61 -7.30
CA SER A 139 7.54 18.30 -7.75
C SER A 139 8.20 17.69 -8.98
N GLN A 140 7.77 16.50 -9.40
CA GLN A 140 8.34 15.75 -10.51
C GLN A 140 7.26 15.28 -11.48
N ARG A 141 7.61 15.20 -12.76
CA ARG A 141 6.75 14.61 -13.80
C ARG A 141 7.23 13.21 -14.11
N VAL A 142 6.27 12.34 -14.41
CA VAL A 142 6.51 10.97 -14.91
C VAL A 142 6.22 10.89 -16.41
N GLN A 143 6.56 9.78 -17.06
CA GLN A 143 6.34 9.60 -18.50
C GLN A 143 4.90 9.14 -18.84
N LEU A 144 4.08 8.93 -17.82
CA LEU A 144 2.68 8.57 -17.95
C LEU A 144 1.84 9.78 -18.37
N ASP A 145 1.17 9.66 -19.51
CA ASP A 145 0.28 10.70 -20.05
C ASP A 145 -1.19 10.40 -19.69
N GLU A 146 -1.61 9.13 -19.72
CA GLU A 146 -3.01 8.73 -19.58
C GLU A 146 -3.17 7.38 -18.87
N VAL A 147 -4.18 7.28 -18.01
CA VAL A 147 -4.65 6.04 -17.37
C VAL A 147 -6.01 5.65 -17.94
N GLU A 148 -6.10 4.46 -18.53
CA GLU A 148 -7.36 3.81 -18.89
C GLU A 148 -7.75 2.83 -17.77
N LEU A 149 -8.87 3.10 -17.06
CA LEU A 149 -9.36 2.24 -16.00
C LEU A 149 -10.23 1.11 -16.55
N LEU A 150 -9.87 -0.11 -16.16
CA LEU A 150 -10.63 -1.33 -16.46
C LEU A 150 -11.71 -1.62 -15.42
N ASP A 151 -11.55 -1.08 -14.21
CA ASP A 151 -12.51 -1.17 -13.10
C ASP A 151 -13.17 0.19 -12.86
N HIS A 152 -14.31 0.23 -12.16
CA HIS A 152 -14.95 1.48 -11.80
C HIS A 152 -14.09 2.23 -10.76
N VAL A 153 -13.92 3.54 -10.93
CA VAL A 153 -13.04 4.32 -10.04
C VAL A 153 -13.46 4.24 -8.57
N ASP A 154 -14.76 4.11 -8.29
CA ASP A 154 -15.28 4.00 -6.92
C ASP A 154 -15.00 2.65 -6.25
N ASP A 155 -14.64 1.63 -7.01
CA ASP A 155 -14.24 0.32 -6.46
C ASP A 155 -12.78 0.33 -5.97
N LEU A 156 -12.04 1.39 -6.30
CA LEU A 156 -10.64 1.53 -5.93
C LEU A 156 -10.47 2.06 -4.49
N PRO A 157 -9.49 1.54 -3.73
CA PRO A 157 -9.11 2.12 -2.44
C PRO A 157 -8.76 3.61 -2.56
N LEU A 158 -8.93 4.38 -1.48
CA LEU A 158 -8.78 5.84 -1.52
C LEU A 158 -7.45 6.30 -2.10
N MET A 159 -6.33 5.68 -1.70
CA MET A 159 -5.01 6.09 -2.18
C MET A 159 -4.81 5.85 -3.67
N TRP A 160 -5.43 4.80 -4.24
CA TRP A 160 -5.44 4.58 -5.68
C TRP A 160 -6.25 5.64 -6.41
N ARG A 161 -7.44 5.99 -5.91
CA ARG A 161 -8.25 7.08 -6.48
C ARG A 161 -7.49 8.40 -6.48
N ARG A 162 -6.79 8.72 -5.39
CA ARG A 162 -5.93 9.90 -5.29
C ARG A 162 -4.84 9.88 -6.34
N LEU A 163 -4.09 8.78 -6.46
CA LEU A 163 -3.01 8.63 -7.45
C LEU A 163 -3.55 8.82 -8.88
N ILE A 164 -4.63 8.14 -9.23
CA ILE A 164 -5.22 8.21 -10.58
C ILE A 164 -5.69 9.63 -10.90
N GLY A 165 -6.20 10.36 -9.90
CA GLY A 165 -6.59 11.76 -10.05
C GLY A 165 -5.45 12.73 -10.45
N HIS A 166 -4.19 12.30 -10.40
CA HIS A 166 -3.06 13.09 -10.95
C HIS A 166 -2.89 12.97 -12.47
N PHE A 167 -3.59 12.05 -13.13
CA PHE A 167 -3.42 11.76 -14.55
C PHE A 167 -4.73 11.94 -15.33
N ASP A 168 -4.61 12.12 -16.64
CA ASP A 168 -5.79 12.06 -17.52
C ASP A 168 -6.37 10.65 -17.47
N CYS A 169 -7.65 10.54 -17.10
CA CYS A 169 -8.30 9.26 -16.83
C CYS A 169 -9.47 9.01 -17.79
N ARG A 170 -9.54 7.79 -18.35
CA ARG A 170 -10.68 7.32 -19.16
C ARG A 170 -11.16 5.96 -18.66
N SER A 171 -12.47 5.76 -18.55
CA SER A 171 -13.05 4.46 -18.22
C SER A 171 -13.38 3.66 -19.48
N VAL A 172 -13.13 2.36 -19.47
CA VAL A 172 -13.64 1.46 -20.51
C VAL A 172 -15.15 1.35 -20.36
N THR A 173 -15.90 1.78 -21.38
CA THR A 173 -17.36 1.64 -21.46
C THR A 173 -17.75 0.24 -21.91
#